data_AF-A0A8R2NUZ3-F1
#
_entry.id   AF-A0A8R2NUZ3-F1
#
_cell.length_a   1.000
_cell.length_b   1.000
_cell.length_c   1.000
_cell.angle_alpha   90.00
_cell.angle_beta   90.00
_cell.angle_gamma   90.00
#
_symmetry.space_group_name_H-M   'P 1'
#
loop_
_entity.id
_entity.type
_entity.pdbx_description
1 polymer ?
#
loop_
_entity_poly.entity_id
_entity_poly.type
_entity_poly.pdbx_seq_one_letter_code
_entity_poly.pdbx_strand_id
1 'polypeptide(L)'
;MQNTKQLPELSRCEPANYKYKKSSNVEIYDVLQSLRKDEILCDIKLKTDDGGVIFGHKVVLASACPYFLAMFTHFSEKNQDQVTISQLDSSALQLLIDFIYSGEILITENNVQDLLPASNLLRLQEVKNACCDFLHSQLCPTNVIGINALADLYGCIQLSKSSELYFHQHYSDVVKEEEFLSLSSEQIIKLIASEELTVPSEEKIFESVIRWVKYDLASRKQILPKLMDHVRLPLTSKDYLSKKVVDEPLLNNCFKCKDYVFEALRFHLLKSDKLNTIPHSIRTKPRQGSSGSDKVILVVGGLGIGSHILDSTEWYNPKINQWQPGPKMITPSLWGGLAVVNDNFVLHMGGRISKSTLKSVDGIDLSSELPHWRPTTKMLVKRRRFGVAVINYYIYAVGGSDGKNVLNNSEVFDCRTREWHMISIFIICLLDDMVMGLEY
;
A
#
# COMPACT_ATOMS: atom_id res chain seq x y z
N MET A 1 39.25 -44.35 -10.75
CA MET A 1 40.70 -44.19 -10.98
C MET A 1 41.17 -42.98 -10.19
N GLN A 2 42.32 -43.13 -9.53
CA GLN A 2 43.12 -42.11 -8.82
C GLN A 2 42.44 -41.39 -7.64
N ASN A 3 42.68 -41.91 -6.43
CA ASN A 3 43.39 -41.07 -5.47
C ASN A 3 44.31 -41.89 -4.57
N THR A 4 45.54 -41.40 -4.53
CA THR A 4 46.79 -41.96 -4.04
C THR A 4 46.77 -42.28 -2.54
N LYS A 5 47.23 -43.50 -2.21
CA LYS A 5 47.74 -43.84 -0.88
C LYS A 5 48.97 -42.98 -0.58
N GLN A 6 48.81 -41.98 0.28
CA GLN A 6 49.91 -41.44 1.07
C GLN A 6 49.57 -41.70 2.55
N LEU A 7 50.31 -42.61 3.17
CA LEU A 7 50.32 -42.78 4.62
C LEU A 7 51.07 -41.56 5.22
N PRO A 8 50.51 -40.85 6.22
CA PRO A 8 51.23 -39.78 6.90
C PRO A 8 52.35 -40.36 7.78
N GLU A 9 53.52 -39.72 7.73
CA GLU A 9 54.69 -40.02 8.56
C GLU A 9 54.41 -39.81 10.06
N LEU A 10 55.06 -40.65 10.87
CA LEU A 10 55.03 -40.65 12.33
C LEU A 10 55.48 -39.30 12.91
N SER A 11 54.53 -38.42 13.18
CA SER A 11 54.73 -37.27 14.07
C SER A 11 53.44 -37.03 14.88
N ARG A 12 53.52 -37.35 16.18
CA ARG A 12 52.56 -37.06 17.28
C ARG A 12 51.07 -37.00 16.88
N CYS A 13 50.36 -38.11 17.05
CA CYS A 13 48.90 -38.13 17.00
C CYS A 13 48.30 -37.33 18.19
N GLU A 14 47.89 -36.09 17.95
CA GLU A 14 46.82 -35.49 18.76
C GLU A 14 45.56 -36.37 18.66
N PRO A 15 44.67 -36.42 19.67
CA PRO A 15 43.46 -37.22 19.58
C PRO A 15 42.55 -36.69 18.46
N ALA A 16 42.65 -37.31 17.29
CA ALA A 16 41.88 -36.96 16.11
C ALA A 16 40.44 -37.43 16.30
N ASN A 17 39.58 -36.52 16.75
CA ASN A 17 38.14 -36.77 16.87
C ASN A 17 37.50 -36.72 15.48
N TYR A 18 37.36 -37.88 14.83
CA TYR A 18 36.61 -38.02 13.58
C TYR A 18 35.11 -38.16 13.89
N LYS A 19 34.33 -37.10 13.63
CA LYS A 19 32.87 -37.15 13.71
C LYS A 19 32.29 -37.50 12.34
N TYR A 20 31.95 -38.77 12.14
CA TYR A 20 31.12 -39.21 11.01
C TYR A 20 29.69 -38.70 11.22
N LYS A 21 29.16 -37.94 10.26
CA LYS A 21 27.73 -37.57 10.19
C LYS A 21 27.09 -38.38 9.07
N LYS A 22 26.11 -39.22 9.41
CA LYS A 22 25.28 -39.94 8.42
C LYS A 22 24.59 -38.91 7.52
N SER A 23 24.59 -39.15 6.20
CA SER A 23 24.19 -38.19 5.16
C SER A 23 22.68 -38.00 5.01
N SER A 24 21.85 -38.95 5.47
CA SER A 24 20.39 -38.77 5.54
C SER A 24 19.76 -39.67 6.60
N ASN A 25 18.73 -39.14 7.29
CA ASN A 25 17.89 -39.90 8.22
C ASN A 25 16.60 -40.42 7.55
N VAL A 26 16.45 -40.24 6.24
CA VAL A 26 15.23 -40.56 5.46
C VAL A 26 14.84 -42.03 5.62
N GLU A 27 15.81 -42.94 5.55
CA GLU A 27 15.58 -44.39 5.76
C GLU A 27 14.93 -44.71 7.12
N ILE A 28 15.23 -43.92 8.16
CA ILE A 28 14.67 -44.13 9.51
C ILE A 28 13.21 -43.68 9.53
N TYR A 29 12.90 -42.55 8.89
CA TYR A 29 11.55 -42.03 8.76
C TYR A 29 10.64 -42.98 7.96
N ASP A 30 11.15 -43.56 6.87
CA ASP A 30 10.43 -44.55 6.07
C ASP A 30 10.07 -45.81 6.89
N VAL A 31 11.00 -46.29 7.72
CA VAL A 31 10.77 -47.41 8.64
C VAL A 31 9.74 -47.04 9.70
N LEU A 32 9.86 -45.86 10.33
CA LEU A 32 8.91 -45.37 11.34
C LEU A 32 7.49 -45.20 10.78
N GLN A 33 7.36 -44.73 9.53
CA GLN A 33 6.08 -44.60 8.84
C GLN A 33 5.47 -45.97 8.53
N SER A 34 6.29 -46.96 8.16
CA SER A 34 5.84 -48.34 7.95
C SER A 34 5.35 -48.97 9.26
N LEU A 35 6.11 -48.81 10.35
CA LEU A 35 5.71 -49.29 11.69
C LEU A 35 4.39 -48.66 12.15
N ARG A 36 4.16 -47.37 11.86
CA ARG A 36 2.89 -46.70 12.15
C ARG A 36 1.72 -47.29 11.38
N LYS A 37 1.89 -47.55 10.08
CA LYS A 37 0.85 -48.13 9.22
C LYS A 37 0.47 -49.56 9.63
N ASP A 38 1.45 -50.32 10.11
CA ASP A 38 1.24 -51.68 10.61
C ASP A 38 0.79 -51.73 12.08
N GLU A 39 0.60 -50.56 12.71
CA GLU A 39 0.24 -50.40 14.14
C GLU A 39 1.24 -51.05 15.12
N ILE A 40 2.49 -51.21 14.69
CA ILE A 40 3.57 -51.83 15.46
C ILE A 40 4.22 -50.76 16.34
N LEU A 41 4.35 -51.03 17.65
CA LEU A 41 4.97 -50.14 18.66
C LEU A 41 4.26 -48.78 18.86
N CYS A 42 3.03 -48.62 18.36
CA CYS A 42 2.23 -47.43 18.60
C CYS A 42 1.74 -47.36 20.07
N ASP A 43 2.09 -46.28 20.76
CA ASP A 43 1.84 -46.05 22.18
C ASP A 43 0.81 -44.92 22.44
N ILE A 44 0.22 -44.37 21.39
CA ILE A 44 -0.83 -43.36 21.47
C ILE A 44 -1.88 -43.49 20.38
N LYS A 45 -3.15 -43.31 20.77
CA LYS A 45 -4.31 -43.18 19.88
C LYS A 45 -4.88 -41.77 19.98
N LEU A 46 -4.88 -41.04 18.88
CA LEU A 46 -5.46 -39.71 18.77
C LEU A 46 -6.88 -39.83 18.22
N LYS A 47 -7.87 -39.48 19.03
CA LYS A 47 -9.28 -39.45 18.62
C LYS A 47 -9.68 -38.01 18.28
N THR A 48 -10.40 -37.85 17.19
CA THR A 48 -10.96 -36.56 16.72
C THR A 48 -12.46 -36.49 17.03
N ASP A 49 -13.02 -35.29 16.96
CA ASP A 49 -14.44 -35.04 17.32
C ASP A 49 -15.40 -35.78 16.37
N ASP A 50 -15.01 -35.91 15.10
CA ASP A 50 -15.65 -36.67 14.03
C ASP A 50 -15.46 -38.20 14.15
N GLY A 51 -14.79 -38.65 15.22
CA GLY A 51 -14.69 -40.06 15.60
C GLY A 51 -13.55 -40.83 14.93
N GLY A 52 -12.76 -40.17 14.06
CA GLY A 52 -11.57 -40.74 13.47
C GLY A 52 -10.50 -41.02 14.53
N VAL A 53 -9.85 -42.18 14.43
CA VAL A 53 -8.77 -42.61 15.34
C VAL A 53 -7.49 -42.77 14.54
N ILE A 54 -6.43 -42.09 14.99
CA ILE A 54 -5.12 -42.08 14.34
C ILE A 54 -4.08 -42.61 15.31
N PHE A 55 -3.27 -43.56 14.86
CA PHE A 55 -2.19 -44.15 15.65
C PHE A 55 -0.88 -43.38 15.45
N GLY A 56 -0.07 -43.34 16.49
CA GLY A 56 1.25 -42.71 16.43
C GLY A 56 2.16 -43.18 17.54
N HIS A 57 3.37 -42.63 17.53
CA HIS A 57 4.40 -42.86 18.53
C HIS A 57 4.65 -41.56 19.30
N LYS A 58 4.49 -41.55 20.63
CA LYS A 58 4.63 -40.36 21.49
C LYS A 58 5.98 -39.69 21.28
N VAL A 59 7.05 -40.47 21.14
CA VAL A 59 8.42 -39.95 20.94
C VAL A 59 8.57 -39.20 19.62
N VAL A 60 7.99 -39.73 18.53
CA VAL A 60 8.08 -39.10 17.20
C VAL A 60 7.25 -37.82 17.18
N LEU A 61 6.01 -37.89 17.67
CA LEU A 61 5.12 -36.75 17.75
C LEU A 61 5.69 -35.64 18.64
N ALA A 62 6.20 -35.97 19.82
CA ALA A 62 6.85 -35.01 20.72
C ALA A 62 8.13 -34.41 20.12
N SER A 63 8.87 -35.16 19.30
CA SER A 63 10.10 -34.66 18.68
C SER A 63 9.84 -33.60 17.60
N ALA A 64 8.75 -33.74 16.83
CA ALA A 64 8.45 -32.87 15.69
C ALA A 64 7.43 -31.78 16.01
N CYS A 65 6.59 -31.97 17.03
CA CYS A 65 5.48 -31.08 17.33
C CYS A 65 5.55 -30.59 18.79
N PRO A 66 5.76 -29.28 19.01
CA PRO A 66 5.81 -28.69 20.35
C PRO A 66 4.53 -28.89 21.16
N TYR A 67 3.37 -28.95 20.51
CA TYR A 67 2.09 -29.20 21.17
C TYR A 67 2.05 -30.59 21.81
N PHE A 68 2.44 -31.63 21.05
CA PHE A 68 2.54 -33.00 21.57
C PHE A 68 3.64 -33.15 22.62
N LEU A 69 4.77 -32.46 22.46
CA LEU A 69 5.82 -32.43 23.47
C LEU A 69 5.26 -31.93 24.81
N ALA A 70 4.59 -30.79 24.81
CA ALA A 70 4.01 -30.23 26.03
C ALA A 70 2.97 -31.19 26.63
N MET A 71 2.06 -31.71 25.81
CA MET A 71 1.02 -32.66 26.21
C MET A 71 1.58 -33.91 26.90
N PHE A 72 2.59 -34.57 26.32
CA PHE A 72 3.11 -35.84 26.83
C PHE A 72 4.11 -35.68 27.98
N THR A 73 4.59 -34.46 28.25
CA THR A 73 5.58 -34.20 29.32
C THR A 73 4.98 -33.50 30.53
N HIS A 74 4.11 -32.50 30.33
CA HIS A 74 3.64 -31.59 31.37
C HIS A 74 2.20 -31.83 31.83
N PHE A 75 1.40 -32.56 31.04
CA PHE A 75 -0.01 -32.79 31.34
C PHE A 75 -0.34 -34.24 31.74
N SER A 76 -1.59 -34.48 32.12
CA SER A 76 -2.06 -35.77 32.67
C SER A 76 -2.13 -36.87 31.60
N GLU A 77 -2.18 -36.46 30.34
CA GLU A 77 -2.22 -37.24 29.11
C GLU A 77 -0.95 -38.09 28.92
N LYS A 78 0.12 -37.81 29.66
CA LYS A 78 1.34 -38.63 29.71
C LYS A 78 1.03 -40.12 29.94
N ASN A 79 0.13 -40.40 30.89
CA ASN A 79 -0.20 -41.75 31.31
C ASN A 79 -1.40 -42.34 30.53
N GLN A 80 -1.90 -41.64 29.51
CA GLN A 80 -3.02 -42.09 28.71
C GLN A 80 -2.53 -42.68 27.39
N ASP A 81 -3.17 -43.76 26.97
CA ASP A 81 -2.93 -44.42 25.68
C ASP A 81 -3.88 -43.88 24.59
N GLN A 82 -4.86 -43.07 24.99
CA GLN A 82 -5.81 -42.42 24.10
C GLN A 82 -6.05 -40.98 24.53
N VAL A 83 -5.93 -40.05 23.58
CA VAL A 83 -6.17 -38.61 23.79
C VAL A 83 -7.16 -38.12 22.75
N THR A 84 -8.10 -37.27 23.16
CA THR A 84 -9.06 -36.64 22.24
C THR A 84 -8.57 -35.24 21.90
N ILE A 85 -8.35 -34.97 20.60
CA ILE A 85 -8.03 -33.64 20.09
C ILE A 85 -9.33 -33.02 19.61
N SER A 86 -9.72 -31.92 20.25
CA SER A 86 -10.90 -31.15 19.86
C SER A 86 -10.58 -30.12 18.79
N GLN A 87 -11.60 -29.69 18.05
CA GLN A 87 -11.54 -28.64 17.03
C GLN A 87 -10.71 -28.99 15.79
N LEU A 88 -10.62 -30.28 15.44
CA LEU A 88 -9.78 -30.71 14.34
C LEU A 88 -10.35 -31.94 13.64
N ASP A 89 -10.46 -31.83 12.31
CA ASP A 89 -10.96 -32.90 11.47
C ASP A 89 -9.94 -34.03 11.32
N SER A 90 -10.43 -35.27 11.27
CA SER A 90 -9.60 -36.48 11.11
C SER A 90 -8.73 -36.46 9.86
N SER A 91 -9.23 -35.91 8.75
CA SER A 91 -8.49 -35.80 7.49
C SER A 91 -7.27 -34.87 7.62
N ALA A 92 -7.46 -33.69 8.22
CA ALA A 92 -6.41 -32.71 8.44
C ALA A 92 -5.38 -33.22 9.45
N LEU A 93 -5.83 -33.87 10.54
CA LEU A 93 -4.93 -34.49 11.51
C LEU A 93 -4.08 -35.57 10.85
N GLN A 94 -4.69 -36.43 10.04
CA GLN A 94 -3.99 -37.52 9.36
C GLN A 94 -2.88 -36.97 8.45
N LEU A 95 -3.16 -35.93 7.66
CA LEU A 95 -2.16 -35.27 6.80
C LEU A 95 -1.01 -34.66 7.61
N LEU A 96 -1.29 -34.03 8.75
CA LEU A 96 -0.26 -33.44 9.61
C LEU A 96 0.61 -34.51 10.29
N ILE A 97 0.01 -35.62 10.70
CA ILE A 97 0.78 -36.74 11.26
C ILE A 97 1.60 -37.42 10.14
N ASP A 98 1.02 -37.63 8.96
CA ASP A 98 1.78 -38.14 7.81
C ASP A 98 2.96 -37.23 7.44
N PHE A 99 2.79 -35.90 7.54
CA PHE A 99 3.89 -34.95 7.40
C PHE A 99 4.98 -35.12 8.47
N ILE A 100 4.62 -35.33 9.75
CA ILE A 100 5.60 -35.56 10.82
C ILE A 100 6.48 -36.80 10.53
N TYR A 101 5.91 -37.82 9.90
CA TYR A 101 6.62 -39.05 9.60
C TYR A 101 7.33 -39.06 8.24
N SER A 102 6.81 -38.34 7.23
CA SER A 102 7.36 -38.34 5.87
C SER A 102 8.18 -37.08 5.53
N GLY A 103 7.91 -35.96 6.19
CA GLY A 103 8.43 -34.65 5.82
C GLY A 103 7.75 -34.01 4.60
N GLU A 104 6.74 -34.65 4.02
CA GLU A 104 6.05 -34.18 2.81
C GLU A 104 4.55 -33.99 3.07
N ILE A 105 3.96 -32.94 2.49
CA ILE A 105 2.53 -32.65 2.60
C ILE A 105 1.96 -32.11 1.30
N LEU A 106 0.81 -32.65 0.89
CA LEU A 106 0.08 -32.21 -0.29
C LEU A 106 -1.00 -31.19 0.11
N ILE A 107 -0.82 -29.94 -0.30
CA ILE A 107 -1.76 -28.85 -0.05
C ILE A 107 -2.63 -28.64 -1.30
N THR A 108 -3.95 -28.57 -1.10
CA THR A 108 -4.98 -28.42 -2.14
C THR A 108 -6.02 -27.40 -1.70
N GLU A 109 -6.84 -26.89 -2.62
CA GLU A 109 -7.88 -25.89 -2.32
C GLU A 109 -8.92 -26.39 -1.30
N ASN A 110 -9.23 -27.68 -1.31
CA ASN A 110 -10.22 -28.26 -0.40
C ASN A 110 -9.65 -28.50 1.00
N ASN A 111 -8.35 -28.80 1.11
CA ASN A 111 -7.75 -29.15 2.41
C ASN A 111 -7.15 -27.94 3.13
N VAL A 112 -6.79 -26.86 2.43
CA VAL A 112 -6.06 -25.74 3.02
C VAL A 112 -6.89 -25.01 4.09
N GLN A 113 -8.22 -25.00 3.94
CA GLN A 113 -9.13 -24.36 4.89
C GLN A 113 -9.12 -25.05 6.26
N ASP A 114 -8.96 -26.37 6.29
CA ASP A 114 -8.90 -27.18 7.53
C ASP A 114 -7.45 -27.35 8.02
N LEU A 115 -6.49 -27.39 7.08
CA LEU A 115 -5.07 -27.60 7.39
C LEU A 115 -4.43 -26.37 8.05
N LEU A 116 -4.82 -25.16 7.66
CA LEU A 116 -4.31 -23.93 8.25
C LEU A 116 -4.66 -23.79 9.76
N PRO A 117 -5.94 -23.95 10.20
CA PRO A 117 -6.25 -23.99 11.62
C PRO A 117 -5.52 -25.10 12.35
N ALA A 118 -5.49 -26.30 11.76
CA ALA A 118 -4.88 -27.47 12.36
C ALA A 118 -3.38 -27.29 12.60
N SER A 119 -2.65 -26.77 11.61
CA SER A 119 -1.22 -26.46 11.72
C SER A 119 -0.94 -25.37 12.77
N ASN A 120 -1.82 -24.37 12.88
CA ASN A 120 -1.71 -23.33 13.89
C ASN A 120 -1.95 -23.86 15.31
N LEU A 121 -2.93 -24.76 15.49
CA LEU A 121 -3.22 -25.42 16.77
C LEU A 121 -2.04 -26.30 17.22
N LEU A 122 -1.55 -27.17 16.33
CA LEU A 122 -0.40 -28.05 16.59
C LEU A 122 0.96 -27.32 16.60
N ARG A 123 0.97 -26.00 16.34
CA ARG A 123 2.16 -25.15 16.28
C ARG A 123 3.20 -25.59 15.24
N LEU A 124 2.77 -26.21 14.14
CA LEU A 124 3.61 -26.61 13.02
C LEU A 124 3.82 -25.43 12.06
N GLN A 125 4.82 -24.58 12.35
CA GLN A 125 5.04 -23.33 11.58
C GLN A 125 5.43 -23.58 10.12
N GLU A 126 6.15 -24.66 9.81
CA GLU A 126 6.55 -24.99 8.44
C GLU A 126 5.34 -25.25 7.55
N VAL A 127 4.38 -26.05 8.05
CA VAL A 127 3.13 -26.33 7.33
C VAL A 127 2.27 -25.07 7.23
N LYS A 128 2.20 -24.26 8.31
CA LYS A 128 1.49 -22.98 8.30
C LYS A 128 2.03 -22.04 7.21
N ASN A 129 3.35 -21.92 7.10
CA ASN A 129 4.00 -21.08 6.08
C ASN A 129 3.73 -21.63 4.68
N ALA A 130 3.85 -22.94 4.46
CA ALA A 130 3.53 -23.56 3.17
C ALA A 130 2.06 -23.35 2.76
N CYS A 131 1.12 -23.40 3.72
CA CYS A 131 -0.28 -23.05 3.48
C CYS A 131 -0.44 -21.57 3.08
N CYS A 132 0.29 -20.66 3.74
CA CYS A 132 0.27 -19.24 3.39
C CYS A 132 0.84 -18.98 2.00
N ASP A 133 1.92 -19.65 1.62
CA ASP A 133 2.54 -19.54 0.29
C ASP A 133 1.61 -20.08 -0.81
N PHE A 134 0.92 -21.20 -0.54
CA PHE A 134 -0.12 -21.73 -1.43
C PHE A 134 -1.26 -20.73 -1.60
N LEU A 135 -1.82 -20.19 -0.51
CA LEU A 135 -2.90 -19.20 -0.57
C LEU A 135 -2.46 -17.92 -1.30
N HIS A 136 -1.22 -17.48 -1.10
CA HIS A 136 -0.65 -16.34 -1.82
C HIS A 136 -0.59 -16.60 -3.34
N SER A 137 -0.24 -17.82 -3.75
CA SER A 137 -0.19 -18.19 -5.18
C SER A 137 -1.57 -18.26 -5.85
N GLN A 138 -2.62 -18.48 -5.07
CA GLN A 138 -4.00 -18.63 -5.53
C GLN A 138 -4.85 -17.36 -5.36
N LEU A 139 -4.24 -16.20 -5.04
CA LEU A 139 -5.00 -14.95 -4.87
C LEU A 139 -5.74 -14.57 -6.17
N CYS A 140 -7.05 -14.42 -6.05
CA CYS A 140 -7.98 -14.09 -7.12
C CYS A 140 -9.05 -13.10 -6.62
N PRO A 141 -9.74 -12.36 -7.52
CA PRO A 141 -10.75 -11.38 -7.11
C PRO A 141 -11.93 -11.99 -6.34
N THR A 142 -12.21 -13.27 -6.57
CA THR A 142 -13.31 -14.01 -5.94
C THR A 142 -13.00 -14.52 -4.55
N ASN A 143 -11.72 -14.73 -4.19
CA ASN A 143 -11.32 -15.39 -2.93
C ASN A 143 -10.51 -14.49 -2.00
N VAL A 144 -10.04 -13.33 -2.46
CA VAL A 144 -9.17 -12.44 -1.70
C VAL A 144 -9.79 -12.01 -0.37
N ILE A 145 -11.11 -11.84 -0.31
CA ILE A 145 -11.82 -11.44 0.92
C ILE A 145 -11.79 -12.60 1.92
N GLY A 146 -12.17 -13.81 1.49
CA GLY A 146 -12.08 -15.01 2.33
C GLY A 146 -10.66 -15.29 2.82
N ILE A 147 -9.66 -15.22 1.93
CA ILE A 147 -8.25 -15.44 2.29
C ILE A 147 -7.77 -14.39 3.30
N ASN A 148 -8.14 -13.12 3.13
CA ASN A 148 -7.78 -12.07 4.08
C ASN A 148 -8.41 -12.31 5.46
N ALA A 149 -9.69 -12.72 5.50
CA ALA A 149 -10.36 -13.05 6.76
C ALA A 149 -9.68 -14.24 7.47
N LEU A 150 -9.27 -15.27 6.73
CA LEU A 150 -8.50 -16.39 7.27
C LEU A 150 -7.12 -15.95 7.78
N ALA A 151 -6.43 -15.09 7.04
CA ALA A 151 -5.13 -14.56 7.42
C ALA A 151 -5.22 -13.74 8.73
N ASP A 152 -6.25 -12.90 8.86
CA ASP A 152 -6.49 -12.12 10.08
C ASP A 152 -6.84 -13.02 11.28
N LEU A 153 -7.67 -14.06 11.06
CA LEU A 153 -8.07 -15.00 12.11
C LEU A 153 -6.88 -15.79 12.69
N TYR A 154 -5.96 -16.25 11.84
CA TYR A 154 -4.79 -17.03 12.26
C TYR A 154 -3.51 -16.21 12.45
N GLY A 155 -3.61 -14.87 12.36
CA GLY A 155 -2.50 -13.94 12.58
C GLY A 155 -1.39 -14.04 11.54
N CYS A 156 -1.72 -14.37 10.29
CA CYS A 156 -0.77 -14.46 9.17
C CYS A 156 -0.53 -13.06 8.56
N ILE A 157 0.36 -12.29 9.19
CA ILE A 157 0.60 -10.87 8.85
C ILE A 157 1.05 -10.69 7.40
N GLN A 158 1.93 -11.56 6.89
CA GLN A 158 2.45 -11.45 5.52
C GLN A 158 1.34 -11.69 4.48
N LEU A 159 0.52 -12.73 4.68
CA LEU A 159 -0.59 -13.05 3.79
C LEU A 159 -1.68 -11.97 3.83
N SER A 160 -1.99 -11.45 5.02
CA SER A 160 -2.95 -10.33 5.21
C SER A 160 -2.48 -9.09 4.43
N LYS A 161 -1.22 -8.68 4.57
CA LYS A 161 -0.66 -7.55 3.81
C LYS A 161 -0.70 -7.77 2.30
N SER A 162 -0.31 -8.94 1.82
CA SER A 162 -0.37 -9.25 0.39
C SER A 162 -1.81 -9.25 -0.13
N SER A 163 -2.76 -9.76 0.65
CA SER A 163 -4.18 -9.78 0.31
C SER A 163 -4.78 -8.38 0.29
N GLU A 164 -4.45 -7.52 1.28
CA GLU A 164 -4.83 -6.10 1.30
C GLU A 164 -4.29 -5.36 0.07
N LEU A 165 -3.03 -5.58 -0.31
CA LEU A 165 -2.43 -4.98 -1.51
C LEU A 165 -3.12 -5.45 -2.80
N TYR A 166 -3.38 -6.75 -2.94
CA TYR A 166 -4.10 -7.30 -4.08
C TYR A 166 -5.52 -6.74 -4.18
N PHE A 167 -6.21 -6.65 -3.05
CA PHE A 167 -7.55 -6.06 -2.95
C PHE A 167 -7.54 -4.58 -3.38
N HIS A 168 -6.55 -3.80 -2.94
CA HIS A 168 -6.40 -2.40 -3.34
C HIS A 168 -6.18 -2.25 -4.85
N GLN A 169 -5.39 -3.14 -5.48
CA GLN A 169 -5.08 -3.13 -6.92
C GLN A 169 -6.27 -3.55 -7.79
N HIS A 170 -7.02 -4.58 -7.37
CA HIS A 170 -8.10 -5.19 -8.16
C HIS A 170 -9.51 -4.84 -7.67
N TYR A 171 -9.65 -3.75 -6.90
CA TYR A 171 -10.92 -3.32 -6.28
C TYR A 171 -12.12 -3.31 -7.25
N SER A 172 -11.92 -2.87 -8.49
CA SER A 172 -12.98 -2.76 -9.50
C SER A 172 -13.63 -4.10 -9.86
N ASP A 173 -12.90 -5.20 -9.72
CA ASP A 173 -13.39 -6.55 -10.01
C ASP A 173 -13.94 -7.20 -8.74
N VAL A 174 -13.27 -7.03 -7.60
CA VAL A 174 -13.73 -7.60 -6.31
C VAL A 174 -15.11 -7.07 -5.90
N VAL A 175 -15.42 -5.80 -6.17
CA VAL A 175 -16.74 -5.20 -5.89
C VAL A 175 -17.89 -5.88 -6.64
N LYS A 176 -17.61 -6.57 -7.75
CA LYS A 176 -18.63 -7.26 -8.54
C LYS A 176 -19.10 -8.55 -7.85
N GLU A 177 -18.24 -9.16 -7.05
CA GLU A 177 -18.44 -10.46 -6.43
C GLU A 177 -19.39 -10.42 -5.22
N GLU A 178 -19.96 -11.58 -4.88
CA GLU A 178 -20.91 -11.71 -3.76
C GLU A 178 -20.23 -11.69 -2.39
N GLU A 179 -18.96 -12.14 -2.30
CA GLU A 179 -18.19 -12.07 -1.05
C GLU A 179 -18.03 -10.62 -0.55
N PHE A 180 -18.06 -9.63 -1.44
CA PHE A 180 -18.05 -8.23 -1.02
C PHE A 180 -19.27 -7.85 -0.16
N LEU A 181 -20.41 -8.52 -0.36
CA LEU A 181 -21.65 -8.26 0.37
C LEU A 181 -21.64 -8.85 1.80
N SER A 182 -20.78 -9.85 2.05
CA SER A 182 -20.64 -10.50 3.36
C SER A 182 -19.73 -9.72 4.33
N LEU A 183 -18.98 -8.74 3.84
CA LEU A 183 -18.11 -7.89 4.66
C LEU A 183 -18.85 -7.19 5.80
N SER A 184 -18.18 -7.12 6.96
CA SER A 184 -18.69 -6.39 8.12
C SER A 184 -18.60 -4.88 7.92
N SER A 185 -19.39 -4.14 8.72
CA SER A 185 -19.41 -2.68 8.65
C SER A 185 -18.07 -2.02 8.97
N GLU A 186 -17.30 -2.59 9.92
CA GLU A 186 -15.99 -2.06 10.32
C GLU A 186 -14.95 -2.26 9.22
N GLN A 187 -14.95 -3.44 8.60
CA GLN A 187 -14.05 -3.76 7.50
C GLN A 187 -14.30 -2.83 6.32
N ILE A 188 -15.55 -2.62 5.91
CA ILE A 188 -15.86 -1.71 4.78
C ILE A 188 -15.52 -0.26 5.10
N ILE A 189 -15.73 0.22 6.33
CA ILE A 189 -15.31 1.56 6.73
C ILE A 189 -13.79 1.70 6.61
N LYS A 190 -13.02 0.73 7.15
CA LYS A 190 -11.54 0.71 7.02
C LYS A 190 -11.12 0.71 5.56
N LEU A 191 -11.79 -0.08 4.72
CA LEU A 191 -11.49 -0.17 3.28
C LEU A 191 -11.73 1.17 2.58
N ILE A 192 -12.90 1.78 2.74
CA ILE A 192 -13.23 3.06 2.05
C ILE A 192 -12.45 4.23 2.64
N ALA A 193 -12.00 4.15 3.88
CA ALA A 193 -11.10 5.15 4.46
C ALA A 193 -9.69 5.10 3.86
N SER A 194 -9.26 3.96 3.30
CA SER A 194 -7.92 3.76 2.74
C SER A 194 -7.63 4.69 1.54
N GLU A 195 -6.49 5.37 1.58
CA GLU A 195 -6.03 6.24 0.49
C GLU A 195 -5.35 5.46 -0.65
N GLU A 196 -5.07 4.17 -0.45
CA GLU A 196 -4.30 3.31 -1.36
C GLU A 196 -5.17 2.60 -2.41
N LEU A 197 -6.50 2.74 -2.34
CA LEU A 197 -7.42 2.11 -3.28
C LEU A 197 -7.15 2.59 -4.71
N THR A 198 -6.83 1.65 -5.62
CA THR A 198 -6.66 1.97 -7.04
C THR A 198 -7.99 1.84 -7.76
N VAL A 199 -8.77 2.91 -7.73
CA VAL A 199 -10.07 2.97 -8.41
C VAL A 199 -10.00 3.95 -9.58
N PRO A 200 -10.57 3.61 -10.76
CA PRO A 200 -10.61 4.51 -11.91
C PRO A 200 -11.46 5.76 -11.65
N SER A 201 -12.52 5.66 -10.84
CA SER A 201 -13.36 6.80 -10.45
C SER A 201 -14.00 6.60 -9.08
N GLU A 202 -14.19 7.69 -8.33
CA GLU A 202 -14.94 7.68 -7.06
C GLU A 202 -16.41 7.26 -7.27
N GLU A 203 -16.93 7.36 -8.51
CA GLU A 203 -18.26 6.86 -8.88
C GLU A 203 -18.39 5.37 -8.60
N LYS A 204 -17.34 4.57 -8.81
CA LYS A 204 -17.35 3.13 -8.51
C LYS A 204 -17.37 2.82 -7.03
N ILE A 205 -16.74 3.65 -6.21
CA ILE A 205 -16.79 3.55 -4.75
C ILE A 205 -18.20 3.89 -4.26
N PHE A 206 -18.83 4.91 -4.85
CA PHE A 206 -20.22 5.22 -4.53
C PHE A 206 -21.17 4.06 -4.92
N GLU A 207 -21.03 3.50 -6.12
CA GLU A 207 -21.83 2.34 -6.57
C GLU A 207 -21.64 1.13 -5.66
N SER A 208 -20.42 0.85 -5.20
CA SER A 208 -20.12 -0.28 -4.31
C SER A 208 -20.76 -0.10 -2.92
N VAL A 209 -20.68 1.10 -2.34
CA VAL A 209 -21.32 1.43 -1.05
C VAL A 209 -22.83 1.26 -1.14
N ILE A 210 -23.45 1.79 -2.19
CA ILE A 210 -24.89 1.68 -2.38
C ILE A 210 -25.30 0.22 -2.59
N ARG A 211 -24.54 -0.57 -3.36
CA ARG A 211 -24.79 -2.01 -3.53
C ARG A 211 -24.73 -2.76 -2.20
N TRP A 212 -23.72 -2.50 -1.37
CA TRP A 212 -23.58 -3.12 -0.06
C TRP A 212 -24.71 -2.74 0.89
N VAL A 213 -25.16 -1.48 0.89
CA VAL A 213 -26.29 -1.04 1.73
C VAL A 213 -27.63 -1.60 1.23
N LYS A 214 -27.83 -1.74 -0.09
CA LYS A 214 -29.06 -2.30 -0.67
C LYS A 214 -29.26 -3.78 -0.32
N TYR A 215 -28.20 -4.53 -0.02
CA TYR A 215 -28.28 -5.94 0.37
C TYR A 215 -28.97 -6.14 1.74
N ASP A 216 -28.72 -5.28 2.72
CA ASP A 216 -29.40 -5.30 4.03
C ASP A 216 -29.78 -3.88 4.47
N LEU A 217 -30.94 -3.44 3.98
CA LEU A 217 -31.45 -2.08 4.23
C LEU A 217 -31.81 -1.82 5.70
N ALA A 218 -32.11 -2.85 6.48
CA ALA A 218 -32.60 -2.69 7.84
C ALA A 218 -31.48 -2.30 8.81
N SER A 219 -30.34 -3.00 8.75
CA SER A 219 -29.20 -2.75 9.62
C SER A 219 -28.24 -1.69 9.04
N ARG A 220 -27.99 -1.72 7.73
CA ARG A 220 -26.91 -0.93 7.10
C ARG A 220 -27.30 0.53 6.83
N LYS A 221 -28.60 0.86 6.83
CA LYS A 221 -29.08 2.24 6.66
C LYS A 221 -28.56 3.20 7.74
N GLN A 222 -28.36 2.72 8.97
CA GLN A 222 -27.83 3.55 10.06
C GLN A 222 -26.33 3.87 9.88
N ILE A 223 -25.62 3.04 9.10
CA ILE A 223 -24.17 3.10 8.91
C ILE A 223 -23.82 3.93 7.67
N LEU A 224 -24.76 4.08 6.73
CA LEU A 224 -24.61 4.88 5.51
C LEU A 224 -23.95 6.26 5.74
N PRO A 225 -24.32 7.08 6.75
CA PRO A 225 -23.69 8.37 6.96
C PRO A 225 -22.19 8.28 7.28
N LYS A 226 -21.76 7.25 8.01
CA LYS A 226 -20.34 7.02 8.33
C LYS A 226 -19.55 6.61 7.08
N LEU A 227 -20.17 5.82 6.21
CA LEU A 227 -19.57 5.42 4.93
C LEU A 227 -19.41 6.61 4.00
N MET A 228 -20.47 7.43 3.89
CA MET A 228 -20.48 8.61 3.02
C MET A 228 -19.47 9.68 3.42
N ASP A 229 -19.06 9.74 4.69
CA ASP A 229 -17.99 10.64 5.13
C ASP A 229 -16.63 10.31 4.48
N HIS A 230 -16.41 9.04 4.13
CA HIS A 230 -15.19 8.57 3.47
C HIS A 230 -15.29 8.49 1.93
N VAL A 231 -16.49 8.69 1.36
CA VAL A 231 -16.68 8.75 -0.11
C VAL A 231 -16.39 10.17 -0.59
N ARG A 232 -15.47 10.31 -1.56
CA ARG A 232 -14.99 11.62 -2.02
C ARG A 232 -15.88 12.16 -3.14
N LEU A 233 -17.16 12.39 -2.82
CA LEU A 233 -18.18 12.92 -3.75
C LEU A 233 -17.74 14.17 -4.55
N PRO A 234 -17.01 15.15 -3.98
CA PRO A 234 -16.51 16.31 -4.73
C PRO A 234 -15.61 15.99 -5.94
N LEU A 235 -15.07 14.77 -6.03
CA LEU A 235 -14.20 14.34 -7.14
C LEU A 235 -14.95 13.57 -8.23
N THR A 236 -16.27 13.37 -8.08
CA THR A 236 -17.11 12.73 -9.10
C THR A 236 -17.48 13.71 -10.22
N SER A 237 -17.93 13.20 -11.37
CA SER A 237 -18.34 14.07 -12.47
C SER A 237 -19.65 14.81 -12.17
N LYS A 238 -19.77 16.06 -12.64
CA LYS A 238 -20.97 16.90 -12.45
C LYS A 238 -22.24 16.24 -13.02
N ASP A 239 -22.10 15.55 -14.14
CA ASP A 239 -23.20 14.83 -14.79
C ASP A 239 -23.66 13.63 -13.96
N TYR A 240 -22.74 12.95 -13.29
CA TYR A 240 -23.05 11.82 -12.41
C TYR A 240 -23.73 12.28 -11.11
N LEU A 241 -23.24 13.36 -10.50
CA LEU A 241 -23.86 13.94 -9.30
C LEU A 241 -25.32 14.32 -9.55
N SER A 242 -25.58 15.02 -10.64
CA SER A 242 -26.92 15.54 -10.97
C SER A 242 -27.91 14.45 -11.37
N LYS A 243 -27.47 13.39 -12.09
CA LYS A 243 -28.37 12.34 -12.61
C LYS A 243 -28.53 11.12 -11.72
N LYS A 244 -27.51 10.74 -10.94
CA LYS A 244 -27.54 9.51 -10.14
C LYS A 244 -27.51 9.76 -8.65
N VAL A 245 -26.67 10.68 -8.18
CA VAL A 245 -26.49 10.87 -6.72
C VAL A 245 -27.67 11.61 -6.09
N VAL A 246 -28.24 12.60 -6.78
CA VAL A 246 -29.42 13.35 -6.29
C VAL A 246 -30.70 12.50 -6.33
N ASP A 247 -30.83 11.61 -7.31
CA ASP A 247 -32.02 10.78 -7.53
C ASP A 247 -32.05 9.51 -6.64
N GLU A 248 -30.97 9.15 -5.96
CA GLU A 248 -30.93 7.95 -5.11
C GLU A 248 -31.76 8.14 -3.81
N PRO A 249 -32.80 7.31 -3.58
CA PRO A 249 -33.75 7.48 -2.48
C PRO A 249 -33.13 7.25 -1.09
N LEU A 250 -32.00 6.56 -1.01
CA LEU A 250 -31.29 6.31 0.24
C LEU A 250 -30.66 7.58 0.82
N LEU A 251 -30.18 8.47 -0.04
CA LEU A 251 -29.56 9.74 0.36
C LEU A 251 -30.64 10.78 0.73
N ASN A 252 -31.78 10.76 0.03
CA ASN A 252 -32.88 11.70 0.29
C ASN A 252 -33.54 11.53 1.67
N ASN A 253 -33.40 10.35 2.27
CA ASN A 253 -33.94 10.04 3.59
C ASN A 253 -32.98 10.39 4.75
N CYS A 254 -31.74 10.83 4.49
CA CYS A 254 -30.76 11.18 5.53
C CYS A 254 -30.27 12.62 5.41
N PHE A 255 -30.45 13.41 6.47
CA PHE A 255 -30.05 14.83 6.49
C PHE A 255 -28.53 15.01 6.28
N LYS A 256 -27.69 14.23 6.97
CA LYS A 256 -26.22 14.30 6.83
C LYS A 256 -25.72 13.98 5.42
N CYS A 257 -26.38 13.03 4.75
CA CYS A 257 -26.01 12.67 3.37
C CYS A 257 -26.32 13.81 2.39
N LYS A 258 -27.39 14.58 2.64
CA LYS A 258 -27.70 15.78 1.84
C LYS A 258 -26.63 16.85 2.01
N ASP A 259 -26.15 17.08 3.22
CA ASP A 259 -25.06 18.05 3.47
C ASP A 259 -23.81 17.71 2.65
N TYR A 260 -23.46 16.42 2.55
CA TYR A 260 -22.32 15.95 1.74
C TYR A 260 -22.52 16.16 0.23
N VAL A 261 -23.74 15.98 -0.27
CA VAL A 261 -24.07 16.25 -1.69
C VAL A 261 -24.03 17.76 -1.97
N PHE A 262 -24.55 18.58 -1.06
CA PHE A 262 -24.47 20.04 -1.19
C PHE A 262 -23.03 20.55 -1.18
N GLU A 263 -22.16 19.97 -0.35
CA GLU A 263 -20.73 20.28 -0.36
C GLU A 263 -20.08 19.95 -1.71
N ALA A 264 -20.37 18.78 -2.29
CA ALA A 264 -19.85 18.39 -3.60
C ALA A 264 -20.34 19.34 -4.71
N LEU A 265 -21.63 19.68 -4.73
CA LEU A 265 -22.18 20.64 -5.70
C LEU A 265 -21.57 22.04 -5.53
N ARG A 266 -21.37 22.49 -4.29
CA ARG A 266 -20.69 23.76 -3.99
C ARG A 266 -19.25 23.74 -4.47
N PHE A 267 -18.53 22.63 -4.32
CA PHE A 267 -17.17 22.47 -4.84
C PHE A 267 -17.11 22.64 -6.36
N HIS A 268 -18.02 22.01 -7.12
CA HIS A 268 -18.07 22.17 -8.58
C HIS A 268 -18.46 23.59 -9.02
N LEU A 269 -19.35 24.27 -8.29
CA LEU A 269 -19.71 25.66 -8.54
C LEU A 269 -18.54 26.63 -8.28
N LEU A 270 -17.77 26.40 -7.21
CA LEU A 270 -16.57 27.17 -6.88
C LEU A 270 -15.41 26.89 -7.86
N LYS A 271 -15.28 25.66 -8.38
CA LYS A 271 -14.27 25.33 -9.39
C LYS A 271 -14.46 26.11 -10.69
N SER A 272 -15.71 26.40 -11.07
CA SER A 272 -16.01 27.21 -12.27
C SER A 272 -15.81 28.71 -12.08
N ASP A 273 -15.97 29.23 -10.86
CA ASP A 273 -15.99 30.67 -10.59
C ASP A 273 -14.88 31.06 -9.59
N LYS A 274 -13.65 31.18 -10.13
CA LYS A 274 -12.43 31.62 -9.44
C LYS A 274 -11.92 30.63 -8.39
N LEU A 275 -10.59 30.44 -8.40
CA LEU A 275 -9.72 29.78 -7.41
C LEU A 275 -9.86 30.36 -5.97
N ASN A 276 -11.06 30.36 -5.40
CA ASN A 276 -11.35 30.87 -4.07
C ASN A 276 -11.97 29.75 -3.25
N THR A 277 -11.30 29.44 -2.13
CA THR A 277 -11.66 28.46 -1.10
C THR A 277 -11.71 27.01 -1.55
N ILE A 278 -10.57 26.33 -1.45
CA ILE A 278 -10.49 24.86 -1.39
C ILE A 278 -11.07 24.45 -0.02
N PRO A 279 -12.24 23.80 0.08
CA PRO A 279 -12.69 23.25 1.35
C PRO A 279 -11.74 22.11 1.73
N HIS A 280 -11.13 22.19 2.91
CA HIS A 280 -10.16 21.23 3.43
C HIS A 280 -10.85 20.04 4.11
N SER A 281 -11.46 19.15 3.34
CA SER A 281 -11.99 17.87 3.83
C SER A 281 -11.30 16.70 3.10
N ILE A 282 -11.21 15.54 3.74
CA ILE A 282 -10.68 14.30 3.12
C ILE A 282 -11.37 14.02 1.76
N ARG A 283 -12.60 14.53 1.59
CA ARG A 283 -13.45 14.39 0.41
C ARG A 283 -13.04 15.27 -0.78
N THR A 284 -12.17 16.27 -0.62
CA THR A 284 -11.70 17.12 -1.73
C THR A 284 -10.28 16.79 -2.23
N LYS A 285 -9.58 15.86 -1.56
CA LYS A 285 -8.25 15.37 -1.97
C LYS A 285 -8.39 14.05 -2.75
N PRO A 286 -7.74 13.84 -3.90
CA PRO A 286 -7.76 12.53 -4.59
C PRO A 286 -6.98 11.45 -3.81
N ARG A 287 -7.35 10.16 -3.99
CA ARG A 287 -6.66 9.03 -3.34
C ARG A 287 -5.29 8.85 -3.97
N GLN A 288 -4.29 8.47 -3.15
CA GLN A 288 -2.91 8.22 -3.63
C GLN A 288 -2.86 7.03 -4.61
N GLY A 289 -3.77 6.06 -4.46
CA GLY A 289 -3.89 4.91 -5.35
C GLY A 289 -4.71 5.12 -6.62
N SER A 290 -5.56 6.17 -6.69
CA SER A 290 -6.30 6.45 -7.91
C SER A 290 -5.32 6.63 -9.07
N SER A 291 -5.56 5.92 -10.17
CA SER A 291 -4.72 5.86 -11.38
C SER A 291 -4.36 7.23 -12.00
N GLY A 292 -4.82 8.34 -11.43
CA GLY A 292 -4.60 9.71 -11.89
C GLY A 292 -3.61 10.56 -11.08
N SER A 293 -3.08 10.12 -9.93
CA SER A 293 -1.95 10.82 -9.28
C SER A 293 -0.62 10.17 -9.63
N ASP A 294 -0.37 9.99 -10.93
CA ASP A 294 0.96 9.65 -11.42
C ASP A 294 1.89 10.80 -11.04
N LYS A 295 2.77 10.56 -10.06
CA LYS A 295 3.84 11.50 -9.74
C LYS A 295 4.75 11.58 -10.97
N VAL A 296 4.68 12.70 -11.66
CA VAL A 296 5.51 13.01 -12.83
C VAL A 296 6.62 13.96 -12.43
N ILE A 297 7.75 13.88 -13.12
CA ILE A 297 8.81 14.88 -13.00
C ILE A 297 8.57 15.92 -14.09
N LEU A 298 8.31 17.17 -13.70
CA LEU A 298 8.16 18.29 -14.62
C LEU A 298 9.49 19.03 -14.77
N VAL A 299 9.94 19.17 -16.01
CA VAL A 299 11.10 19.98 -16.40
C VAL A 299 10.59 21.21 -17.16
N VAL A 300 11.07 22.39 -16.76
CA VAL A 300 10.58 23.68 -17.27
C VAL A 300 11.75 24.52 -17.79
N GLY A 301 11.70 24.89 -19.07
CA GLY A 301 12.68 25.77 -19.70
C GLY A 301 14.06 25.11 -19.89
N GLY A 302 15.12 25.92 -19.84
CA GLY A 302 16.50 25.48 -19.99
C GLY A 302 17.23 26.11 -21.18
N LEU A 303 18.43 25.59 -21.46
CA LEU A 303 19.26 26.05 -22.57
C LEU A 303 19.34 24.95 -23.64
N GLY A 304 18.78 25.24 -24.81
CA GLY A 304 18.79 24.32 -25.95
C GLY A 304 20.10 24.39 -26.74
N ILE A 305 20.23 23.48 -27.71
CA ILE A 305 21.33 23.44 -28.68
C ILE A 305 21.36 24.79 -29.42
N GLY A 306 22.52 25.46 -29.44
CA GLY A 306 22.68 26.80 -30.02
C GLY A 306 22.53 27.97 -29.03
N SER A 307 22.49 27.70 -27.72
CA SER A 307 22.35 28.72 -26.66
C SER A 307 21.02 29.49 -26.69
N HIS A 308 19.98 28.89 -27.24
CA HIS A 308 18.62 29.43 -27.21
C HIS A 308 17.93 29.08 -25.89
N ILE A 309 17.25 30.05 -25.30
CA ILE A 309 16.45 29.85 -24.08
C ILE A 309 15.15 29.17 -24.49
N LEU A 310 14.85 28.03 -23.88
CA LEU A 310 13.67 27.22 -24.20
C LEU A 310 12.42 27.74 -23.48
N ASP A 311 11.29 27.68 -24.17
CA ASP A 311 9.93 27.84 -23.62
C ASP A 311 9.22 26.48 -23.42
N SER A 312 9.88 25.38 -23.80
CA SER A 312 9.33 24.04 -23.70
C SER A 312 9.31 23.55 -22.25
N THR A 313 8.29 22.76 -21.94
CA THR A 313 8.23 21.96 -20.72
C THR A 313 8.07 20.51 -21.09
N GLU A 314 8.66 19.61 -20.32
CA GLU A 314 8.58 18.16 -20.52
C GLU A 314 8.20 17.49 -19.22
N TRP A 315 7.43 16.41 -19.31
CA TRP A 315 6.97 15.63 -18.17
C TRP A 315 7.46 14.20 -18.35
N TYR A 316 8.17 13.71 -17.35
CA TYR A 316 8.62 12.33 -17.30
C TYR A 316 7.66 11.52 -16.44
N ASN A 317 7.07 10.49 -17.04
CA ASN A 317 6.25 9.53 -16.33
C ASN A 317 7.11 8.29 -15.99
N PRO A 318 7.40 8.03 -14.70
CA PRO A 318 8.24 6.91 -14.30
C PRO A 318 7.60 5.53 -14.55
N LYS A 319 6.26 5.45 -14.67
CA LYS A 319 5.56 4.18 -14.93
C LYS A 319 5.82 3.67 -16.35
N ILE A 320 5.80 4.57 -17.32
CA ILE A 320 6.07 4.26 -18.74
C ILE A 320 7.52 4.50 -19.13
N ASN A 321 8.32 5.06 -18.23
CA ASN A 321 9.72 5.43 -18.45
C ASN A 321 9.93 6.28 -19.72
N GLN A 322 9.05 7.25 -19.95
CA GLN A 322 9.05 8.09 -21.15
C GLN A 322 8.85 9.56 -20.82
N TRP A 323 9.53 10.40 -21.60
CA TRP A 323 9.31 11.84 -21.64
C TRP A 323 8.19 12.16 -22.61
N GLN A 324 7.29 13.05 -22.19
CA GLN A 324 6.21 13.56 -23.02
C GLN A 324 6.33 15.09 -23.11
N PRO A 325 5.79 15.71 -24.18
CA PRO A 325 5.75 17.16 -24.30
C PRO A 325 4.67 17.74 -23.38
N GLY A 326 5.02 18.76 -22.62
CA GLY A 326 4.12 19.50 -21.73
C GLY A 326 3.71 20.88 -22.30
N PRO A 327 2.93 21.66 -21.53
CA PRO A 327 2.45 22.97 -21.94
C PRO A 327 3.56 24.02 -21.98
N LYS A 328 3.70 24.71 -23.12
CA LYS A 328 4.73 25.74 -23.31
C LYS A 328 4.57 26.92 -22.36
N MET A 329 5.69 27.39 -21.82
CA MET A 329 5.76 28.57 -20.97
C MET A 329 5.29 29.82 -21.72
N ILE A 330 4.71 30.77 -20.99
CA ILE A 330 4.38 32.10 -21.56
C ILE A 330 5.66 32.85 -21.90
N THR A 331 6.65 32.75 -21.01
CA THR A 331 7.89 33.52 -21.10
C THR A 331 9.10 32.57 -21.03
N PRO A 332 9.93 32.46 -22.09
CA PRO A 332 11.14 31.65 -22.04
C PRO A 332 12.13 32.25 -21.04
N SER A 333 12.63 31.45 -20.11
CA SER A 333 13.55 31.94 -19.08
C SER A 333 14.53 30.88 -18.60
N LEU A 334 15.74 31.31 -18.24
CA LEU A 334 16.70 30.47 -17.51
C LEU A 334 16.92 30.95 -16.08
N TRP A 335 17.38 30.05 -15.20
CA TRP A 335 17.69 30.34 -13.79
C TRP A 335 16.52 30.94 -13.00
N GLY A 336 15.29 30.60 -13.40
CA GLY A 336 14.08 30.86 -12.62
C GLY A 336 13.94 29.82 -11.51
N GLY A 337 13.12 30.16 -10.51
CA GLY A 337 12.77 29.24 -9.44
C GLY A 337 11.45 28.53 -9.73
N LEU A 338 11.36 27.24 -9.37
CA LEU A 338 10.15 26.44 -9.52
C LEU A 338 9.63 26.02 -8.13
N ALA A 339 8.33 26.22 -7.90
CA ALA A 339 7.66 25.78 -6.68
C ALA A 339 6.46 24.88 -7.04
N VAL A 340 6.28 23.80 -6.30
CA VAL A 340 5.08 22.96 -6.38
C VAL A 340 4.30 23.10 -5.08
N VAL A 341 3.03 23.47 -5.19
CA VAL A 341 2.11 23.68 -4.07
C VAL A 341 0.95 22.69 -4.18
N ASN A 342 0.69 21.94 -3.12
CA ASN A 342 -0.39 20.92 -3.04
C ASN A 342 -0.38 19.90 -4.21
N ASP A 343 0.80 19.47 -4.66
CA ASP A 343 1.04 18.50 -5.73
C ASP A 343 0.53 18.87 -7.15
N ASN A 344 -0.40 19.83 -7.27
CA ASN A 344 -1.09 20.15 -8.51
C ASN A 344 -0.80 21.57 -9.03
N PHE A 345 -0.36 22.49 -8.19
CA PHE A 345 -0.10 23.87 -8.60
C PHE A 345 1.39 24.11 -8.73
N VAL A 346 1.86 24.38 -9.94
CA VAL A 346 3.27 24.69 -10.18
C VAL A 346 3.41 26.17 -10.49
N LEU A 347 4.38 26.83 -9.85
CA LEU A 347 4.69 28.23 -10.06
C LEU A 347 6.14 28.37 -10.50
N HIS A 348 6.31 29.01 -11.65
CA HIS A 348 7.61 29.41 -12.19
C HIS A 348 7.82 30.90 -11.93
N MET A 349 8.92 31.24 -11.26
CA MET A 349 9.18 32.58 -10.74
C MET A 349 10.51 33.13 -11.26
N GLY A 350 10.49 34.37 -11.75
CA GLY A 350 11.69 35.12 -12.10
C GLY A 350 12.47 34.50 -13.26
N GLY A 351 13.80 34.52 -13.13
CA GLY A 351 14.73 34.04 -14.16
C GLY A 351 15.25 35.16 -15.06
N ARG A 352 15.85 34.76 -16.17
CA ARG A 352 16.54 35.66 -17.10
C ARG A 352 16.08 35.40 -18.53
N ILE A 353 15.83 36.49 -19.26
CA ILE A 353 15.67 36.48 -20.72
C ILE A 353 16.79 37.32 -21.30
N SER A 354 17.68 36.71 -22.09
CA SER A 354 18.81 37.37 -22.74
C SER A 354 19.67 38.19 -21.77
N LYS A 355 19.43 39.50 -21.61
CA LYS A 355 20.14 40.39 -20.66
C LYS A 355 19.27 40.90 -19.51
N SER A 356 17.96 40.65 -19.52
CA SER A 356 17.01 41.15 -18.52
C SER A 356 16.70 40.11 -17.46
N THR A 357 16.57 40.54 -16.20
CA THR A 357 16.14 39.71 -15.07
C THR A 357 14.66 39.96 -14.81
N LEU A 358 13.89 38.90 -14.56
CA LEU A 358 12.45 38.94 -14.49
C LEU A 358 11.92 39.02 -13.04
N LYS A 359 10.71 39.57 -12.93
CA LYS A 359 9.85 39.50 -11.74
C LYS A 359 8.51 38.81 -12.03
N SER A 360 8.36 38.26 -13.23
CA SER A 360 7.15 37.54 -13.64
C SER A 360 7.01 36.26 -12.83
N VAL A 361 5.77 35.89 -12.56
CA VAL A 361 5.41 34.62 -11.94
C VAL A 361 4.31 34.03 -12.78
N ASP A 362 4.57 32.88 -13.36
CA ASP A 362 3.63 32.14 -14.17
C ASP A 362 3.23 30.88 -13.41
N GLY A 363 1.93 30.60 -13.33
CA GLY A 363 1.37 29.46 -12.61
C GLY A 363 0.64 28.52 -13.55
N ILE A 364 0.68 27.23 -13.24
CA ILE A 364 -0.06 26.19 -13.94
C ILE A 364 -0.80 25.30 -12.93
N ASP A 365 -2.05 24.98 -13.25
CA ASP A 365 -2.88 24.03 -12.51
C ASP A 365 -2.91 22.71 -13.27
N LEU A 366 -2.25 21.70 -12.71
CA LEU A 366 -2.15 20.35 -13.26
C LEU A 366 -3.45 19.54 -13.06
N SER A 367 -4.39 20.01 -12.24
CA SER A 367 -5.70 19.36 -12.04
C SER A 367 -6.73 19.72 -13.12
N SER A 368 -6.37 20.61 -14.05
CA SER A 368 -7.19 20.99 -15.21
C SER A 368 -7.05 19.94 -16.31
N GLU A 369 -8.15 19.62 -17.01
CA GLU A 369 -8.15 18.72 -18.19
C GLU A 369 -7.16 19.18 -19.28
N LEU A 370 -6.87 20.48 -19.28
CA LEU A 370 -6.06 21.18 -20.26
C LEU A 370 -5.14 22.12 -19.46
N PRO A 371 -3.94 21.69 -19.05
CA PRO A 371 -3.01 22.49 -18.26
C PRO A 371 -2.33 23.55 -19.14
N HIS A 372 -2.38 24.80 -18.72
CA HIS A 372 -1.78 25.94 -19.44
C HIS A 372 -1.15 26.91 -18.45
N TRP A 373 0.00 27.47 -18.79
CA TRP A 373 0.62 28.53 -18.00
C TRP A 373 -0.24 29.79 -18.03
N ARG A 374 -0.39 30.43 -16.87
CA ARG A 374 -1.15 31.67 -16.68
C ARG A 374 -0.33 32.66 -15.86
N PRO A 375 -0.34 33.96 -16.21
CA PRO A 375 0.37 34.96 -15.42
C PRO A 375 -0.32 35.14 -14.06
N THR A 376 0.49 35.29 -13.02
CA THR A 376 0.04 35.51 -11.63
C THR A 376 0.66 36.79 -11.04
N THR A 377 0.48 37.02 -9.74
CA THR A 377 1.02 38.20 -9.05
C THR A 377 2.55 38.23 -9.16
N LYS A 378 3.08 39.31 -9.75
CA LYS A 378 4.52 39.52 -9.94
C LYS A 378 5.24 39.68 -8.60
N MET A 379 6.48 39.18 -8.52
CA MET A 379 7.36 39.39 -7.37
C MET A 379 7.63 40.88 -7.13
N LEU A 380 8.00 41.24 -5.89
CA LEU A 380 8.39 42.59 -5.53
C LEU A 380 9.76 42.93 -6.12
N VAL A 381 10.68 41.96 -6.11
CA VAL A 381 12.05 42.11 -6.59
C VAL A 381 12.28 41.19 -7.80
N LYS A 382 13.03 41.68 -8.79
CA LYS A 382 13.49 40.84 -9.92
C LYS A 382 14.59 39.89 -9.42
N ARG A 383 14.50 38.60 -9.74
CA ARG A 383 15.44 37.58 -9.24
C ARG A 383 15.82 36.56 -10.32
N ARG A 384 17.09 36.12 -10.28
CA ARG A 384 17.63 34.94 -10.98
C ARG A 384 18.58 34.19 -10.04
N ARG A 385 18.75 32.87 -10.24
CA ARG A 385 19.64 32.01 -9.44
C ARG A 385 19.36 32.13 -7.94
N PHE A 386 18.10 32.00 -7.56
CA PHE A 386 17.62 32.18 -6.19
C PHE A 386 17.00 30.88 -5.68
N GLY A 387 17.05 30.68 -4.36
CA GLY A 387 16.43 29.53 -3.72
C GLY A 387 14.92 29.71 -3.61
N VAL A 388 14.18 28.64 -3.88
CA VAL A 388 12.73 28.58 -3.71
C VAL A 388 12.38 27.43 -2.79
N ALA A 389 11.56 27.69 -1.77
CA ALA A 389 11.04 26.67 -0.88
C ALA A 389 9.55 26.89 -0.65
N VAL A 390 8.80 25.80 -0.51
CA VAL A 390 7.38 25.83 -0.16
C VAL A 390 7.25 25.28 1.25
N ILE A 391 6.69 26.07 2.16
CA ILE A 391 6.34 25.64 3.51
C ILE A 391 4.86 25.92 3.69
N ASN A 392 4.06 24.85 3.80
CA ASN A 392 2.60 24.93 3.81
C ASN A 392 2.08 25.69 2.57
N TYR A 393 1.43 26.84 2.76
CA TYR A 393 0.88 27.68 1.68
C TYR A 393 1.73 28.91 1.37
N TYR A 394 2.95 28.95 1.89
CA TYR A 394 3.89 30.05 1.74
C TYR A 394 5.05 29.63 0.83
N ILE A 395 5.29 30.43 -0.20
CA ILE A 395 6.42 30.23 -1.11
C ILE A 395 7.47 31.28 -0.80
N TYR A 396 8.65 30.82 -0.41
CA TYR A 396 9.77 31.67 -0.05
C TYR A 396 10.73 31.77 -1.23
N ALA A 397 10.98 32.99 -1.69
CA ALA A 397 12.03 33.31 -2.64
C ALA A 397 13.18 33.98 -1.88
N VAL A 398 14.34 33.31 -1.83
CA VAL A 398 15.46 33.71 -0.98
C VAL A 398 16.72 33.97 -1.82
N GLY A 399 17.30 35.16 -1.63
CA GLY A 399 18.60 35.51 -2.22
C GLY A 399 18.58 35.69 -3.74
N GLY A 400 19.69 35.29 -4.38
CA GLY A 400 19.92 35.35 -5.82
C GLY A 400 20.45 36.70 -6.31
N SER A 401 20.18 37.03 -7.57
CA SER A 401 20.64 38.29 -8.18
C SER A 401 19.53 39.01 -8.92
N ASP A 402 19.53 40.34 -8.86
CA ASP A 402 18.61 41.18 -9.63
C ASP A 402 19.16 41.51 -11.04
N GLY A 403 20.33 40.97 -11.39
CA GLY A 403 21.06 41.25 -12.61
C GLY A 403 22.18 42.28 -12.47
N LYS A 404 22.19 43.06 -11.38
CA LYS A 404 23.24 44.05 -11.05
C LYS A 404 23.95 43.70 -9.75
N ASN A 405 23.16 43.39 -8.72
CA ASN A 405 23.61 43.10 -7.37
C ASN A 405 23.22 41.68 -6.96
N VAL A 406 23.92 41.16 -5.96
CA VAL A 406 23.52 39.97 -5.22
C VAL A 406 22.55 40.41 -4.13
N LEU A 407 21.44 39.68 -3.98
CA LEU A 407 20.37 40.00 -3.06
C LEU A 407 20.60 39.31 -1.72
N ASN A 408 20.43 40.07 -0.64
CA ASN A 408 20.39 39.58 0.73
C ASN A 408 18.97 39.60 1.32
N ASN A 409 17.96 39.94 0.50
CA ASN A 409 16.58 40.01 0.93
C ASN A 409 15.80 38.76 0.52
N SER A 410 14.71 38.50 1.24
CA SER A 410 13.78 37.42 0.96
C SER A 410 12.36 37.97 0.83
N GLU A 411 11.53 37.29 0.07
CA GLU A 411 10.11 37.59 -0.04
C GLU A 411 9.30 36.30 0.03
N VAL A 412 8.09 36.40 0.58
CA VAL A 412 7.13 35.31 0.67
C VAL A 412 5.88 35.63 -0.09
N PHE A 413 5.38 34.64 -0.81
CA PHE A 413 4.06 34.66 -1.41
C PHE A 413 3.09 33.86 -0.54
N ASP A 414 2.03 34.50 -0.03
CA ASP A 414 0.90 33.78 0.58
C ASP A 414 -0.05 33.34 -0.55
N CYS A 415 -0.14 32.04 -0.79
CA CYS A 415 -0.98 31.49 -1.86
C CYS A 415 -2.48 31.75 -1.65
N ARG A 416 -2.91 32.06 -0.41
CA ARG A 416 -4.31 32.30 -0.07
C ARG A 416 -4.73 33.73 -0.37
N THR A 417 -3.91 34.70 0.02
CA THR A 417 -4.17 36.13 -0.24
C THR A 417 -3.66 36.59 -1.61
N ARG A 418 -2.74 35.82 -2.21
CA ARG A 418 -2.07 36.10 -3.50
C ARG A 418 -1.21 37.35 -3.49
N GLU A 419 -0.63 37.65 -2.33
CA GLU A 419 0.18 38.83 -2.10
C GLU A 419 1.61 38.45 -1.72
N TRP A 420 2.55 39.19 -2.29
CA TRP A 420 3.97 39.11 -1.95
C TRP A 420 4.29 40.06 -0.79
N HIS A 421 5.03 39.56 0.17
CA HIS A 421 5.48 40.30 1.34
C HIS A 421 7.00 40.19 1.48
N MET A 422 7.66 41.30 1.83
CA MET A 422 9.09 41.26 2.15
C MET A 422 9.30 40.61 3.52
N ILE A 423 10.33 39.77 3.62
CA ILE A 423 10.81 39.20 4.88
C ILE A 423 12.25 39.66 5.13
N SER A 424 12.70 39.41 6.35
CA SER A 424 14.00 39.77 6.91
C SER A 424 15.18 39.60 5.95
N ILE A 425 16.17 40.45 6.20
CA ILE A 425 17.41 40.61 5.43
C ILE A 425 18.47 39.70 6.06
N PHE A 426 19.17 38.92 5.24
CA PHE A 426 20.30 38.11 5.68
C PHE A 426 21.56 38.98 5.85
N ILE A 427 22.41 38.61 6.81
CA ILE A 427 23.72 39.23 7.02
C ILE A 427 24.69 38.87 5.88
N ILE A 428 24.44 37.78 5.15
CA ILE A 428 25.30 37.26 4.07
C ILE A 428 24.49 37.16 2.76
N CYS A 429 25.06 37.68 1.66
CA CYS A 429 24.51 37.57 0.31
C CYS A 429 24.69 36.14 -0.24
N LEU A 430 23.62 35.52 -0.74
CA LEU A 430 23.66 34.14 -1.26
C LEU A 430 23.46 34.13 -2.78
N LEU A 431 24.35 33.40 -3.46
CA LEU A 431 24.35 33.17 -4.90
C LEU A 431 24.38 31.65 -5.13
N ASP A 432 23.53 31.19 -6.05
CA ASP A 432 23.32 29.79 -6.46
C ASP A 432 22.41 28.93 -5.56
N ASP A 433 21.89 27.85 -6.15
CA ASP A 433 20.73 27.06 -5.69
C ASP A 433 20.99 26.43 -4.31
N MET A 434 20.34 26.95 -3.27
CA MET A 434 20.23 26.22 -1.99
C MET A 434 19.14 25.17 -2.08
N VAL A 435 19.49 23.93 -1.76
CA VAL A 435 18.52 22.93 -1.30
C VAL A 435 18.16 23.30 0.15
N MET A 436 17.02 23.96 0.33
CA MET A 436 16.47 24.25 1.65
C MET A 436 15.84 22.97 2.22
N GLY A 437 16.64 22.15 2.91
CA GLY A 437 16.13 21.11 3.80
C GLY A 437 15.85 21.72 5.16
N LEU A 438 14.59 22.00 5.48
CA LEU A 438 14.16 22.32 6.83
C LEU A 438 13.53 21.05 7.41
N GLU A 439 14.34 20.26 8.11
CA GLU A 439 13.86 19.20 9.00
C GLU A 439 13.23 19.85 10.25
N TYR A 440 12.05 19.38 10.64
CA TYR A 440 11.48 19.58 11.97
C TYR A 440 11.35 18.22 12.66
#